data_AF-A0A9J7BM93-F1
#
_entry.id   AF-A0A9J7BM93-F1
#
_cell.length_a   1.000
_cell.length_b   1.000
_cell.length_c   1.000
_cell.angle_alpha   90.00
_cell.angle_beta   90.00
_cell.angle_gamma   90.00
#
_symmetry.space_group_name_H-M   'P 1'
#
loop_
_entity.id
_entity.type
_entity.pdbx_description
1 polymer ?
#
loop_
_entity_poly.entity_id
_entity_poly.type
_entity_poly.pdbx_seq_one_letter_code
_entity_poly.pdbx_strand_id
1 'polypeptide(L)'
;MHSRLDIHKVAPQAYRAMAALETYVRNSGLEPGLLKLVKLRASQINGCAFCIDMHTKDARADGETEQRIYALNAWRETPFFTDRERAALAWAEALTLISETRAPDDVYEETRQRFSELELVNLTMAIVAINGWNRICVGFRTIPGAYDPKALRV
;
A
#
# COMPACT_ATOMS: atom_id res chain seq x y z
N MET A 1 10.01 2.90 21.83
CA MET A 1 10.65 3.02 20.51
C MET A 1 11.04 4.48 20.30
N HIS A 2 12.17 4.77 19.65
CA HIS A 2 12.56 6.15 19.28
C HIS A 2 12.82 6.23 17.77
N SER A 3 12.55 7.39 17.17
CA SER A 3 12.87 7.66 15.76
C SER A 3 14.38 7.77 15.57
N ARG A 4 14.90 7.24 14.47
CA ARG A 4 16.34 7.33 14.12
C ARG A 4 16.65 8.57 13.29
N LEU A 5 15.82 8.86 12.29
CA LEU A 5 15.99 10.00 11.37
C LEU A 5 14.63 10.54 10.94
N ASP A 6 14.59 11.86 10.72
CA ASP A 6 13.43 12.55 10.17
C ASP A 6 13.74 12.98 8.74
N ILE A 7 13.20 12.23 7.76
CA ILE A 7 13.44 12.51 6.32
C ILE A 7 12.93 13.89 5.90
N HIS A 8 11.88 14.42 6.55
CA HIS A 8 11.34 15.74 6.24
C HIS A 8 12.34 16.84 6.59
N LYS A 9 13.07 16.66 7.69
CA LYS A 9 14.08 17.62 8.16
C LYS A 9 15.42 17.45 7.46
N VAL A 10 15.88 16.21 7.31
CA VAL A 10 17.23 15.91 6.80
C VAL A 10 17.29 16.02 5.27
N ALA A 11 16.27 15.56 4.56
CA ALA A 11 16.26 15.51 3.10
C ALA A 11 14.87 15.86 2.53
N PRO A 12 14.41 17.12 2.67
CA PRO A 12 13.07 17.55 2.23
C PRO A 12 12.84 17.33 0.73
N GLN A 13 13.88 17.34 -0.09
CA GLN A 13 13.78 17.03 -1.52
C GLN A 13 13.46 15.55 -1.78
N ALA A 14 14.08 14.63 -1.02
CA ALA A 14 13.79 13.21 -1.12
C ALA A 14 12.35 12.90 -0.68
N TYR A 15 11.89 13.54 0.42
CA TYR A 15 10.50 13.45 0.84
C TYR A 15 9.54 13.96 -0.25
N ARG A 16 9.82 15.13 -0.85
CA ARG A 16 8.99 15.68 -1.94
C ARG A 16 8.91 14.77 -3.16
N ALA A 17 10.00 14.09 -3.52
CA ALA A 17 9.98 13.12 -4.62
C ALA A 17 9.04 11.94 -4.33
N MET A 18 9.12 11.37 -3.11
CA MET A 18 8.21 10.31 -2.68
C MET A 18 6.75 10.80 -2.60
N ALA A 19 6.53 12.02 -2.10
CA ALA A 19 5.20 12.62 -2.06
C ALA A 19 4.61 12.88 -3.45
N ALA A 20 5.44 13.25 -4.44
CA ALA A 20 4.99 13.41 -5.82
C ALA A 20 4.54 12.07 -6.44
N LEU A 21 5.25 10.98 -6.15
CA LEU A 21 4.81 9.64 -6.54
C LEU A 21 3.46 9.27 -5.89
N GLU A 22 3.27 9.59 -4.61
CA GLU A 22 1.98 9.40 -3.95
C GLU A 22 0.85 10.22 -4.57
N THR A 23 1.13 11.45 -4.98
CA THR A 23 0.16 12.29 -5.69
C THR A 23 -0.23 11.68 -7.02
N TYR A 24 0.73 11.17 -7.80
CA TYR A 24 0.44 10.44 -9.03
C TYR A 24 -0.47 9.23 -8.77
N VAL A 25 -0.11 8.37 -7.81
CA VAL A 25 -0.89 7.18 -7.46
C VAL A 25 -2.32 7.54 -7.04
N ARG A 26 -2.49 8.60 -6.25
CA ARG A 26 -3.81 9.08 -5.81
C ARG A 26 -4.68 9.56 -6.97
N ASN A 27 -4.06 10.14 -8.00
CA ASN A 27 -4.73 10.69 -9.18
C ASN A 27 -4.72 9.71 -10.37
N SER A 28 -4.37 8.44 -10.14
CA SER A 28 -4.19 7.43 -11.19
C SER A 28 -5.50 6.93 -11.82
N GLY A 29 -6.65 7.26 -11.21
CA GLY A 29 -7.95 6.74 -11.61
C GLY A 29 -8.28 5.36 -11.01
N LEU A 30 -7.36 4.73 -10.27
CA LEU A 30 -7.66 3.53 -9.49
C LEU A 30 -8.57 3.84 -8.31
N GLU A 31 -9.37 2.86 -7.93
CA GLU A 31 -10.35 2.96 -6.85
C GLU A 31 -9.63 3.26 -5.51
N PRO A 32 -10.06 4.29 -4.75
CA PRO A 32 -9.41 4.63 -3.48
C PRO A 32 -9.36 3.45 -2.50
N GLY A 33 -10.45 2.66 -2.40
CA GLY A 33 -10.51 1.47 -1.57
C GLY A 33 -9.47 0.41 -1.96
N LEU A 34 -9.32 0.14 -3.26
CA LEU A 34 -8.32 -0.80 -3.78
C LEU A 34 -6.90 -0.33 -3.42
N LEU A 35 -6.60 0.96 -3.59
CA LEU A 35 -5.31 1.53 -3.21
C LEU A 35 -5.04 1.36 -1.71
N LYS A 36 -6.04 1.52 -0.83
CA LYS A 36 -5.87 1.30 0.62
C LYS A 36 -5.57 -0.16 0.95
N LEU A 37 -6.26 -1.11 0.33
CA LEU A 37 -6.02 -2.54 0.53
C LEU A 37 -4.60 -2.95 0.10
N VAL A 38 -4.18 -2.53 -1.09
CA VAL A 38 -2.82 -2.81 -1.61
C VAL A 38 -1.77 -2.23 -0.67
N LYS A 39 -1.94 -0.98 -0.24
CA LYS A 39 -0.98 -0.31 0.66
C LYS A 39 -0.92 -0.99 2.03
N LEU A 40 -2.08 -1.37 2.58
CA LEU A 40 -2.15 -2.06 3.86
C LEU A 40 -1.51 -3.46 3.77
N ARG A 41 -1.82 -4.23 2.73
CA ARG A 41 -1.28 -5.59 2.55
C ARG A 41 0.24 -5.61 2.37
N ALA A 42 0.77 -4.75 1.50
CA ALA A 42 2.21 -4.62 1.32
C ALA A 42 2.91 -4.20 2.63
N SER A 43 2.29 -3.30 3.39
CA SER A 43 2.82 -2.86 4.70
C SER A 43 2.81 -3.96 5.75
N GLN A 44 1.80 -4.84 5.75
CA GLN A 44 1.77 -6.03 6.61
C GLN A 44 2.92 -6.98 6.30
N ILE A 45 3.17 -7.27 5.01
CA ILE A 45 4.29 -8.13 4.58
C ILE A 45 5.64 -7.54 5.00
N ASN A 46 5.83 -6.24 4.76
CA ASN A 46 7.08 -5.55 5.09
C ASN A 46 7.26 -5.23 6.58
N GLY A 47 6.26 -5.49 7.44
CA GLY A 47 6.32 -5.17 8.86
C GLY A 47 6.41 -3.68 9.19
N CYS A 48 5.90 -2.79 8.33
CA CYS A 48 5.90 -1.35 8.59
C CYS A 48 4.76 -0.94 9.54
N ALA A 49 5.00 -0.99 10.86
CA ALA A 49 3.98 -0.66 11.86
C ALA A 49 3.37 0.75 11.69
N PHE A 50 4.17 1.75 11.31
CA PHE A 50 3.67 3.10 10.99
C PHE A 50 2.68 3.09 9.82
N CYS A 51 3.05 2.42 8.72
CA CYS A 51 2.25 2.36 7.52
C CYS A 51 0.97 1.54 7.74
N ILE A 52 1.05 0.47 8.54
CA ILE A 52 -0.13 -0.32 8.96
C ILE A 52 -1.10 0.55 9.77
N ASP A 53 -0.62 1.28 10.78
CA ASP A 53 -1.46 2.19 11.58
C ASP A 53 -2.14 3.26 10.72
N MET A 54 -1.35 3.95 9.88
CA MET A 54 -1.85 5.00 8.98
C MET A 54 -2.90 4.47 7.99
N HIS A 55 -2.58 3.42 7.24
CA HIS A 55 -3.48 2.91 6.20
C HIS A 55 -4.72 2.21 6.76
N THR A 56 -4.63 1.59 7.95
CA THR A 56 -5.81 1.06 8.64
C THR A 56 -6.77 2.20 9.03
N LYS A 57 -6.24 3.29 9.63
CA LYS A 57 -7.05 4.45 10.01
C LYS A 57 -7.69 5.13 8.80
N ASP A 58 -6.93 5.29 7.72
CA ASP A 58 -7.45 5.80 6.46
C ASP A 58 -8.56 4.93 5.88
N ALA A 59 -8.32 3.61 5.79
CA ALA A 59 -9.31 2.68 5.23
C ALA A 59 -10.63 2.74 6.01
N ARG A 60 -10.56 2.74 7.36
CA ARG A 60 -11.73 2.95 8.23
C ARG A 60 -12.42 4.28 7.97
N ALA A 61 -11.67 5.36 7.83
CA ALA A 61 -12.21 6.69 7.58
C ALA A 61 -12.87 6.83 6.19
N ASP A 62 -12.54 5.92 5.26
CA ASP A 62 -13.11 5.81 3.92
C ASP A 62 -14.22 4.74 3.83
N GLY A 63 -14.60 4.11 4.94
CA GLY A 63 -15.72 3.17 5.04
C GLY A 63 -15.37 1.69 4.86
N GLU A 64 -14.09 1.32 4.83
CA GLU A 64 -13.69 -0.09 4.85
C GLU A 64 -14.09 -0.77 6.17
N THR A 65 -14.43 -2.05 6.10
CA THR A 65 -14.97 -2.80 7.24
C THR A 65 -13.87 -3.45 8.06
N GLU A 66 -14.07 -3.57 9.38
CA GLU A 66 -13.17 -4.32 10.26
C GLU A 66 -12.97 -5.76 9.80
N GLN A 67 -14.04 -6.41 9.32
CA GLN A 67 -13.98 -7.77 8.79
C GLN A 67 -12.96 -7.88 7.66
N ARG A 68 -13.01 -6.98 6.68
CA ARG A 68 -12.07 -6.99 5.54
C ARG A 68 -10.66 -6.59 5.95
N ILE A 69 -10.50 -5.61 6.86
CA ILE A 69 -9.18 -5.21 7.38
C ILE A 69 -8.50 -6.38 8.11
N TYR A 70 -9.22 -7.08 8.99
CA TYR A 70 -8.68 -8.20 9.75
C TYR A 70 -8.42 -9.41 8.87
N ALA A 71 -9.29 -9.68 7.90
CA ALA A 71 -9.15 -10.80 6.98
C ALA A 71 -8.08 -10.57 5.90
N LEU A 72 -7.59 -9.35 5.72
CA LEU A 72 -6.68 -8.99 4.61
C LEU A 72 -5.38 -9.80 4.60
N ASN A 73 -4.84 -10.20 5.75
CA ASN A 73 -3.65 -11.04 5.80
C ASN A 73 -3.90 -12.51 5.39
N ALA A 74 -5.17 -12.91 5.32
CA ALA A 74 -5.64 -14.25 4.94
C ALA A 74 -6.64 -14.18 3.77
N TRP A 75 -6.56 -13.13 2.94
CA TRP A 75 -7.58 -12.78 1.94
C TRP A 75 -7.93 -13.91 0.97
N ARG A 76 -6.97 -14.80 0.66
CA ARG A 76 -7.15 -15.94 -0.25
C ARG A 76 -8.23 -16.91 0.24
N GLU A 77 -8.34 -17.08 1.55
CA GLU A 77 -9.26 -18.01 2.22
C GLU A 77 -10.62 -17.37 2.56
N THR A 78 -10.95 -16.24 1.94
CA THR A 78 -12.12 -15.44 2.31
C THR A 78 -12.94 -15.02 1.08
N PRO A 79 -14.27 -14.93 1.21
CA PRO A 79 -15.15 -14.49 0.13
C PRO A 79 -15.36 -12.97 0.07
N PHE A 80 -14.65 -12.18 0.90
CA PHE A 80 -14.96 -10.76 1.11
C PHE A 80 -14.42 -9.84 0.02
N PHE A 81 -13.49 -10.33 -0.81
CA PHE A 81 -12.78 -9.54 -1.81
C PHE A 81 -13.21 -9.93 -3.22
N THR A 82 -13.47 -8.94 -4.06
CA THR A 82 -13.84 -9.14 -5.47
C THR A 82 -12.68 -9.74 -6.27
N ASP A 83 -12.95 -10.37 -7.42
CA ASP A 83 -11.91 -10.91 -8.30
C ASP A 83 -10.83 -9.87 -8.68
N ARG A 84 -11.25 -8.61 -8.89
CA ARG A 84 -10.32 -7.51 -9.21
C ARG A 84 -9.43 -7.15 -8.02
N GLU A 85 -9.99 -7.13 -6.81
CA GLU A 85 -9.21 -6.93 -5.58
C GLU A 85 -8.25 -8.11 -5.34
N ARG A 86 -8.70 -9.34 -5.57
CA ARG A 86 -7.88 -10.56 -5.43
C ARG A 86 -6.69 -10.55 -6.38
N ALA A 87 -6.91 -10.19 -7.65
CA ALA A 87 -5.84 -10.00 -8.64
C ALA A 87 -4.84 -8.93 -8.19
N ALA A 88 -5.32 -7.76 -7.74
CA ALA A 88 -4.45 -6.70 -7.24
C ALA A 88 -3.65 -7.11 -5.99
N LEU A 89 -4.26 -7.84 -5.06
CA LEU A 89 -3.60 -8.36 -3.87
C LEU A 89 -2.55 -9.41 -4.24
N ALA A 90 -2.84 -10.33 -5.16
CA ALA A 90 -1.87 -11.30 -5.66
C ALA A 90 -0.66 -10.60 -6.29
N TRP A 91 -0.88 -9.60 -7.15
CA TRP A 91 0.17 -8.80 -7.75
C TRP A 91 0.98 -8.01 -6.71
N ALA A 92 0.31 -7.42 -5.72
CA ALA A 92 0.95 -6.72 -4.62
C ALA A 92 1.84 -7.64 -3.78
N GLU A 93 1.40 -8.86 -3.45
CA GLU A 93 2.22 -9.84 -2.75
C GLU A 93 3.44 -10.26 -3.58
N ALA A 94 3.23 -10.58 -4.86
CA ALA A 94 4.30 -10.98 -5.78
C ALA A 94 5.39 -9.91 -5.87
N LEU A 95 5.01 -8.65 -6.14
CA LEU A 95 5.97 -7.56 -6.26
C LEU A 95 6.57 -7.10 -4.94
N THR A 96 5.87 -7.25 -3.82
CA THR A 96 6.45 -6.95 -2.49
C THR A 96 7.53 -7.97 -2.13
N LEU A 97 7.32 -9.24 -2.45
CA LEU A 97 8.27 -10.35 -2.25
C LEU A 97 9.12 -10.63 -3.50
N ILE A 98 9.43 -9.61 -4.31
CA ILE A 98 10.07 -9.78 -5.63
C ILE A 98 11.41 -10.54 -5.59
N SER A 99 12.12 -10.51 -4.46
CA SER A 99 13.37 -11.28 -4.27
C SER A 99 13.14 -12.80 -4.24
N GLU A 100 11.93 -13.22 -3.87
CA GLU A 100 11.51 -14.61 -3.73
C GLU A 100 10.66 -15.06 -4.93
N THR A 101 9.69 -14.24 -5.33
CA THR A 101 8.68 -14.63 -6.32
C THR A 101 9.11 -14.36 -7.76
N ARG A 102 9.94 -13.34 -8.00
CA ARG A 102 10.34 -12.85 -9.33
C ARG A 102 9.17 -12.49 -10.27
N ALA A 103 8.02 -12.14 -9.72
CA ALA A 103 6.80 -11.76 -10.48
C ALA A 103 6.40 -12.83 -11.52
N PRO A 104 5.87 -13.97 -11.08
CA PRO A 104 5.52 -15.09 -11.97
C PRO A 104 4.54 -14.69 -13.08
N ASP A 105 4.71 -15.26 -14.28
CA ASP A 105 3.90 -14.94 -15.46
C ASP A 105 2.41 -15.26 -15.24
N ASP A 106 2.09 -16.34 -14.54
CA ASP A 106 0.69 -16.72 -14.23
C ASP A 106 -0.03 -15.64 -13.39
N VAL A 107 0.65 -15.07 -12.39
CA VAL A 107 0.11 -13.96 -11.60
C VAL A 107 -0.05 -12.69 -12.44
N TYR A 108 0.91 -12.41 -13.33
CA TYR A 108 0.80 -11.28 -14.26
C TYR A 108 -0.41 -11.43 -15.19
N GLU A 109 -0.56 -12.59 -15.83
CA GLU A 109 -1.64 -12.85 -16.78
C GLU A 109 -3.02 -12.82 -16.11
N GLU A 110 -3.16 -13.39 -14.91
CA GLU A 110 -4.41 -13.30 -14.13
C GLU A 110 -4.75 -11.83 -13.80
N THR A 111 -3.74 -11.05 -13.42
CA THR A 111 -3.93 -9.61 -13.13
C THR A 111 -4.29 -8.85 -14.39
N ARG A 112 -3.63 -9.12 -15.52
CA ARG A 112 -3.86 -8.45 -16.80
C ARG A 112 -5.29 -8.65 -17.31
N GLN A 113 -5.95 -9.75 -16.98
CA GLN A 113 -7.36 -9.98 -17.32
C GLN A 113 -8.33 -9.05 -16.57
N ARG A 114 -7.92 -8.49 -15.42
CA ARG A 114 -8.77 -7.64 -14.56
C ARG A 114 -8.45 -6.16 -14.66
N PHE A 115 -7.34 -5.78 -15.28
CA PHE A 115 -6.85 -4.42 -15.39
C PHE A 115 -6.44 -4.10 -16.84
N SER A 116 -6.77 -2.90 -17.32
CA SER A 116 -6.17 -2.34 -18.54
C SER A 116 -4.67 -2.11 -18.35
N GLU A 117 -3.94 -1.87 -19.45
CA GLU A 117 -2.49 -1.64 -19.39
C GLU A 117 -2.14 -0.44 -18.52
N LEU A 118 -2.88 0.67 -18.67
CA LEU A 118 -2.69 1.86 -17.85
C LEU A 118 -2.97 1.58 -16.37
N GLU A 119 -4.05 0.88 -16.05
CA GLU A 119 -4.38 0.53 -14.67
C GLU A 119 -3.35 -0.42 -14.05
N LEU A 120 -2.79 -1.37 -14.82
CA LEU A 120 -1.75 -2.28 -14.34
C LEU A 120 -0.44 -1.54 -14.06
N VAL A 121 -0.07 -0.58 -14.92
CA VAL A 121 1.03 0.36 -14.64
C VAL A 121 0.76 1.13 -13.35
N ASN A 122 -0.44 1.70 -13.21
CA ASN A 122 -0.82 2.47 -12.03
C ASN A 122 -0.81 1.64 -10.74
N LEU A 123 -1.29 0.39 -10.81
CA LEU A 123 -1.29 -0.55 -9.70
C LEU A 123 0.15 -0.89 -9.30
N THR A 124 1.01 -1.14 -10.28
CA THR A 124 2.44 -1.39 -10.06
C THR A 124 3.12 -0.18 -9.41
N MET A 125 2.82 1.04 -9.87
CA MET A 125 3.35 2.26 -9.26
C MET A 125 2.84 2.47 -7.82
N ALA A 126 1.59 2.07 -7.51
CA ALA A 126 1.07 2.08 -6.15
C ALA A 126 1.85 1.11 -5.24
N ILE A 127 2.19 -0.09 -5.75
CA ILE A 127 2.99 -1.09 -5.04
C ILE A 127 4.42 -0.59 -4.81
N VAL A 128 5.03 0.04 -5.82
CA VAL A 128 6.36 0.67 -5.70
C VAL A 128 6.36 1.77 -4.65
N ALA A 129 5.36 2.66 -4.69
CA ALA A 129 5.26 3.77 -3.76
C ALA A 129 5.19 3.29 -2.31
N ILE A 130 4.31 2.32 -1.99
CA ILE A 130 4.20 1.80 -0.63
C ILE A 130 5.43 1.01 -0.20
N ASN A 131 6.06 0.25 -1.10
CA ASN A 131 7.30 -0.44 -0.80
C ASN A 131 8.45 0.54 -0.50
N GLY A 132 8.46 1.71 -1.16
CA GLY A 132 9.36 2.82 -0.85
C GLY A 132 9.10 3.40 0.53
N TRP A 133 7.84 3.73 0.86
CA TRP A 133 7.47 4.23 2.19
C TRP A 133 7.76 3.24 3.30
N ASN A 134 7.47 1.96 3.10
CA ASN A 134 7.77 0.92 4.08
C ASN A 134 9.27 0.89 4.40
N ARG A 135 10.14 0.96 3.38
CA ARG A 135 11.60 0.98 3.56
C ARG A 135 12.06 2.21 4.33
N ILE A 136 11.52 3.39 4.00
CA ILE A 136 11.83 4.64 4.69
C ILE A 136 11.41 4.56 6.16
N CYS A 137 10.14 4.22 6.44
CA CYS A 137 9.59 4.20 7.79
C CYS A 137 10.22 3.13 8.68
N VAL A 138 10.47 1.92 8.15
CA VAL A 138 11.14 0.85 8.88
C VAL A 138 12.61 1.22 9.13
N GLY A 139 13.32 1.69 8.10
CA GLY A 139 14.73 2.08 8.19
C GLY A 139 14.96 3.17 9.23
N PHE A 140 14.11 4.20 9.24
CA PHE A 140 14.22 5.36 10.13
C PHE A 140 13.41 5.26 11.43
N ARG A 141 12.74 4.14 11.68
CA ARG A 141 11.93 3.89 12.90
C ARG A 141 10.87 4.97 13.14
N THR A 142 10.11 5.32 12.11
CA THR A 142 8.95 6.22 12.26
C THR A 142 7.97 5.64 13.27
N ILE A 143 7.55 6.43 14.24
CA ILE A 143 6.74 5.99 15.38
C ILE A 143 5.24 5.99 14.99
N PRO A 144 4.51 4.86 15.08
CA PRO A 144 3.06 4.80 14.83
C PRO A 144 2.24 5.49 15.94
N GLY A 145 0.95 5.74 15.67
CA GLY A 145 -0.04 6.11 16.69
C GLY A 145 -0.46 7.59 16.66
N ALA A 146 0.42 8.50 16.23
CA ALA A 146 0.12 9.94 16.21
C ALA A 146 -0.68 10.40 14.98
N TYR A 147 -0.82 9.55 13.95
CA TYR A 147 -1.57 9.88 12.75
C TYR A 147 -3.09 9.90 13.03
N ASP A 148 -3.76 10.96 12.60
CA ASP A 148 -5.22 11.11 12.60
C ASP A 148 -5.71 11.53 11.19
N PRO A 149 -6.48 10.68 10.50
CA PRO A 149 -7.02 11.00 9.17
C PRO A 149 -7.99 12.20 9.19
N LYS A 150 -8.59 12.55 10.32
CA LYS A 150 -9.52 13.70 10.42
C LYS A 150 -8.79 15.05 10.42
N ALA A 151 -7.56 15.09 10.92
CA ALA A 151 -6.76 16.32 10.97
C ALA A 151 -6.38 16.85 9.57
N LEU A 152 -6.49 16.02 8.52
CA LEU A 152 -6.20 16.37 7.13
C LEU A 152 -7.44 16.76 6.30
N ARG A 153 -8.65 16.70 6.88
CA ARG A 153 -9.92 17.01 6.20
C ARG A 153 -10.49 18.39 6.57
N VAL A 154 -9.68 19.26 7.17
CA VAL A 154 -10.01 20.66 7.51
C VAL A 154 -9.61 21.61 6.39
#